data_AF-A0A089WYF7-F1
#
_entry.id   AF-A0A089WYF7-F1
#
_cell.length_a   1.000
_cell.length_b   1.000
_cell.length_c   1.000
_cell.angle_alpha   90.00
_cell.angle_beta   90.00
_cell.angle_gamma   90.00
#
_symmetry.space_group_name_H-M   'P 1'
#
loop_
_entity.id
_entity.type
_entity.pdbx_description
1 polymer ?
#
loop_
_entity_poly.entity_id
_entity_poly.type
_entity_poly.pdbx_seq_one_letter_code
_entity_poly.pdbx_strand_id
1 'polypeptide(L)'
;MPTDHACRAAAEQAAHCLTPVRAALLPADPTEPPPAEVMPVVLRGYLGVNARPAAPRAAERRPAPVGVAAGAAALRMCLDGLHAEPAGALAAWHADLGRRLRELLADPRSTGRQADPWQPLAELQRRAHEVLTAVAGHDRSGTAGPWLLVARFALLEDAVSGALRRTAVPAGAAAACASGLAAAAGSLFGLALASEPVSPG
;
A
#
# COMPACT_ATOMS: atom_id res chain seq x y z
N MET A 1 -6.96 -7.94 21.93
CA MET A 1 -5.79 -7.10 21.60
C MET A 1 -5.18 -7.63 20.31
N PRO A 2 -4.83 -6.78 19.33
CA PRO A 2 -4.13 -7.25 18.15
C PRO A 2 -2.78 -7.82 18.55
N THR A 3 -2.55 -9.07 18.19
CA THR A 3 -1.28 -9.77 18.41
C THR A 3 -0.25 -9.34 17.38
N ASP A 4 1.03 -9.53 17.66
CA ASP A 4 2.11 -9.24 16.70
C ASP A 4 1.89 -9.96 15.36
N HIS A 5 1.32 -11.16 15.42
CA HIS A 5 0.90 -11.93 14.24
C HIS A 5 -0.23 -11.23 13.46
N ALA A 6 -1.25 -10.70 14.13
CA ALA A 6 -2.35 -9.97 13.47
C ALA A 6 -1.84 -8.68 12.81
N CYS A 7 -0.97 -7.93 13.49
CA CYS A 7 -0.32 -6.74 12.93
C CYS A 7 0.53 -7.07 11.70
N ARG A 8 1.29 -8.17 11.74
CA ARG A 8 2.08 -8.64 10.60
C ARG A 8 1.20 -9.05 9.43
N ALA A 9 0.18 -9.87 9.64
CA ALA A 9 -0.72 -10.34 8.59
C ALA A 9 -1.47 -9.18 7.93
N ALA A 10 -1.97 -8.22 8.72
CA ALA A 10 -2.59 -7.01 8.19
C ALA A 10 -1.60 -6.18 7.37
N ALA A 11 -0.36 -6.01 7.85
CA ALA A 11 0.67 -5.27 7.13
C ALA A 11 1.09 -5.94 5.82
N GLU A 12 1.18 -7.28 5.80
CA GLU A 12 1.43 -8.06 4.57
C GLU A 12 0.29 -7.89 3.57
N GLN A 13 -0.97 -7.97 4.03
CA GLN A 13 -2.14 -7.73 3.20
C GLN A 13 -2.14 -6.31 2.62
N ALA A 14 -1.86 -5.29 3.45
CA ALA A 14 -1.76 -3.91 3.01
C ALA A 14 -0.65 -3.72 1.96
N ALA A 15 0.52 -4.34 2.17
CA ALA A 15 1.62 -4.30 1.22
C ALA A 15 1.25 -4.94 -0.12
N HIS A 16 0.49 -6.05 -0.10
CA HIS A 16 -0.02 -6.68 -1.32
C HIS A 16 -0.94 -5.72 -2.10
N CYS A 17 -1.88 -5.06 -1.42
CA CYS A 17 -2.80 -4.08 -2.02
C CYS A 17 -2.09 -2.84 -2.59
N LEU A 18 -0.97 -2.42 -2.00
CA LEU A 18 -0.20 -1.25 -2.42
C LEU A 18 0.74 -1.51 -3.60
N THR A 19 1.11 -2.76 -3.85
CA THR A 19 2.02 -3.15 -4.94
C THR A 19 1.52 -2.70 -6.34
N PRO A 20 0.25 -2.93 -6.75
CA PRO A 20 -0.24 -2.43 -8.03
C PRO A 20 -0.33 -0.90 -8.10
N VAL A 21 -0.58 -0.24 -6.96
CA VAL A 21 -0.60 1.23 -6.89
C VAL A 21 0.79 1.81 -7.08
N ARG A 22 1.81 1.22 -6.45
CA ARG A 22 3.21 1.58 -6.67
C ARG A 22 3.58 1.45 -8.14
N ALA A 23 3.15 0.36 -8.78
CA ALA A 23 3.40 0.11 -10.20
C ALA A 23 2.84 1.20 -11.12
N ALA A 24 1.66 1.72 -10.80
CA ALA A 24 1.03 2.79 -11.55
C ALA A 24 1.70 4.16 -11.32
N LEU A 25 2.24 4.39 -10.12
CA LEU A 25 2.83 5.68 -9.73
C LEU A 25 4.32 5.83 -10.11
N LEU A 26 5.07 4.72 -10.10
CA LEU A 26 6.50 4.69 -10.36
C LEU A 26 6.77 3.69 -11.49
N PRO A 27 6.66 4.11 -12.76
CA PRO A 27 7.09 3.28 -13.87
C PRO A 27 8.57 2.92 -13.67
N ALA A 28 8.93 1.68 -14.03
CA ALA A 28 10.28 1.16 -13.85
C ALA A 28 11.33 2.15 -14.36
N ASP A 29 12.33 2.41 -13.54
CA ASP A 29 13.40 3.38 -13.78
C ASP A 29 14.07 3.11 -15.16
N PRO A 30 14.05 4.07 -16.11
CA PRO A 30 14.69 3.90 -17.43
C PRO A 30 16.23 4.07 -17.37
N THR A 31 16.82 4.14 -16.18
CA THR A 31 18.24 4.43 -16.00
C THR A 31 19.13 3.18 -16.21
N GLU A 32 19.08 2.59 -17.40
CA GLU A 32 20.21 1.90 -18.02
C GLU A 32 20.61 2.69 -19.27
N PRO A 33 21.92 2.94 -19.53
CA PRO A 33 22.36 3.69 -20.71
C PRO A 33 21.78 3.05 -21.98
N PRO A 34 21.42 3.84 -23.02
CA PRO A 34 20.85 3.28 -24.23
C PRO A 34 21.77 2.16 -24.73
N PRO A 35 21.24 0.98 -25.11
CA PRO A 35 22.06 -0.06 -25.69
C PRO A 35 22.77 0.56 -26.89
N ALA A 36 24.10 0.47 -26.86
CA ALA A 36 24.97 0.95 -27.92
C ALA A 36 24.35 0.62 -29.28
N GLU A 37 24.25 1.66 -30.10
CA GLU A 37 23.88 1.66 -31.51
C GLU A 37 24.00 0.28 -32.16
N VAL A 38 22.87 -0.25 -32.58
CA VAL A 38 22.73 -1.57 -33.20
C VAL A 38 23.59 -1.61 -34.47
N MET A 39 24.79 -2.16 -34.34
CA MET A 39 25.65 -2.45 -35.47
C MET A 39 24.93 -3.45 -36.41
N PRO A 40 24.79 -3.15 -37.71
CA PRO A 40 23.99 -3.96 -38.63
C PRO A 40 24.51 -5.40 -38.72
N VAL A 41 23.55 -6.33 -38.69
CA VAL A 41 23.70 -7.79 -38.55
C VAL A 41 24.67 -8.44 -39.56
N VAL A 42 25.00 -7.75 -40.65
CA VAL A 42 25.83 -8.28 -41.74
C VAL A 42 27.32 -8.44 -41.35
N LEU A 43 27.80 -7.70 -40.34
CA LEU A 43 29.20 -7.77 -39.90
C LEU A 43 29.45 -8.83 -38.81
N ARG A 44 28.41 -9.39 -38.17
CA ARG A 44 28.59 -10.45 -37.15
C ARG A 44 29.07 -11.77 -37.74
N GLY A 45 28.78 -12.04 -39.01
CA GLY A 45 29.18 -13.27 -39.69
C GLY A 45 30.68 -13.39 -39.94
N TYR A 46 31.41 -12.28 -40.06
CA TYR A 46 32.84 -12.29 -40.37
C TYR A 46 33.75 -12.39 -39.14
N LEU A 47 33.24 -12.10 -37.94
CA LEU A 47 34.05 -12.03 -36.71
C LEU A 47 34.00 -13.29 -35.83
N GLY A 48 33.35 -14.37 -36.27
CA GLY A 48 33.40 -15.66 -35.58
C GLY A 48 32.88 -15.66 -34.13
N VAL A 49 31.99 -14.72 -33.78
CA VAL A 49 31.45 -14.62 -32.41
C VAL A 49 30.25 -15.54 -32.29
N ASN A 50 30.47 -16.73 -31.70
CA ASN A 50 29.44 -17.68 -31.32
C ASN A 50 28.29 -16.98 -30.58
N ALA A 51 27.11 -17.00 -31.20
CA ALA A 51 25.90 -16.43 -30.65
C ALA A 51 25.50 -17.20 -29.39
N ARG A 52 25.73 -16.60 -28.22
CA ARG A 52 25.12 -16.97 -26.95
C ARG A 52 23.60 -16.97 -27.14
N PRO A 53 22.86 -18.00 -26.66
CA PRO A 53 21.42 -18.08 -26.88
C PRO A 53 20.75 -16.80 -26.36
N ALA A 54 19.85 -16.27 -27.19
CA ALA A 54 19.08 -15.07 -26.89
C ALA A 54 18.41 -15.23 -25.53
N ALA A 55 18.69 -14.31 -24.61
CA ALA A 55 18.00 -14.23 -23.34
C ALA A 55 16.48 -14.13 -23.62
N PRO A 56 15.63 -14.79 -22.82
CA PRO A 56 14.20 -14.70 -22.97
C PRO A 56 13.79 -13.22 -22.92
N ARG A 57 12.92 -12.84 -23.86
CA ARG A 57 12.31 -11.51 -23.98
C ARG A 57 12.07 -10.93 -22.59
N ALA A 58 12.54 -9.71 -22.37
CA ALA A 58 12.35 -8.93 -21.16
C ALA A 58 10.94 -9.19 -20.60
N ALA A 59 10.87 -10.02 -19.56
CA ALA A 59 9.70 -10.08 -18.73
C ALA A 59 9.43 -8.63 -18.35
N GLU A 60 8.22 -8.14 -18.61
CA GLU A 60 7.71 -6.87 -18.10
C GLU A 60 8.27 -6.72 -16.69
N ARG A 61 9.24 -5.81 -16.50
CA ARG A 61 10.01 -5.71 -15.25
C ARG A 61 9.01 -5.24 -14.20
N ARG A 62 8.37 -6.22 -13.53
CA ARG A 62 7.38 -5.96 -12.49
C ARG A 62 8.06 -5.10 -11.43
N PRO A 63 7.46 -3.96 -11.06
CA PRO A 63 8.02 -3.11 -10.03
C PRO A 63 8.16 -3.92 -8.74
N ALA A 64 9.23 -3.64 -7.99
CA ALA A 64 9.54 -4.37 -6.78
C ALA A 64 8.34 -4.33 -5.81
N PRO A 65 7.98 -5.47 -5.19
CA PRO A 65 6.83 -5.54 -4.30
C PRO A 65 7.03 -4.62 -3.09
N VAL A 66 5.92 -4.05 -2.62
CA VAL A 66 5.91 -3.25 -1.39
C VAL A 66 6.20 -4.17 -0.21
N GLY A 67 7.09 -3.75 0.69
CA GLY A 67 7.47 -4.51 1.87
C GLY A 67 6.49 -4.35 3.03
N VAL A 68 6.53 -5.29 3.96
CA VAL A 68 5.65 -5.33 5.16
C VAL A 68 5.73 -4.04 5.98
N ALA A 69 6.92 -3.45 6.12
CA ALA A 69 7.11 -2.19 6.84
C ALA A 69 6.33 -1.02 6.21
N ALA A 70 6.29 -0.95 4.88
CA ALA A 70 5.51 0.06 4.17
C ALA A 70 4.01 -0.21 4.28
N GLY A 71 3.59 -1.48 4.21
CA GLY A 71 2.22 -1.89 4.53
C GLY A 71 1.79 -1.45 5.94
N ALA A 72 2.63 -1.67 6.95
CA ALA A 72 2.39 -1.23 8.33
C ALA A 72 2.30 0.29 8.45
N ALA A 73 3.18 1.03 7.78
CA ALA A 73 3.14 2.50 7.74
C ALA A 73 1.85 3.03 7.08
N ALA A 74 1.39 2.39 6.00
CA ALA A 74 0.14 2.73 5.34
C ALA A 74 -1.08 2.46 6.21
N LEU A 75 -1.11 1.32 6.92
CA LEU A 75 -2.15 1.03 7.90
C LEU A 75 -2.16 2.05 9.03
N ARG A 76 -0.99 2.45 9.54
CA ARG A 76 -0.89 3.51 10.54
C ARG A 76 -1.50 4.82 10.05
N MET A 77 -1.26 5.22 8.79
CA MET A 77 -1.90 6.40 8.20
C MET A 77 -3.42 6.29 8.14
N CYS A 78 -3.95 5.08 7.91
CA CYS A 78 -5.39 4.81 7.97
C CYS A 78 -5.94 4.97 9.39
N LEU A 79 -5.23 4.41 10.39
CA LEU A 79 -5.58 4.55 11.81
C LEU A 79 -5.51 6.01 12.28
N ASP A 80 -4.57 6.79 11.76
CA ASP A 80 -4.50 8.23 12.01
C ASP A 80 -5.77 8.95 11.52
N GLY A 81 -6.34 8.52 10.39
CA GLY A 81 -7.61 9.06 9.88
C GLY A 81 -8.78 8.74 10.80
N LEU A 82 -8.87 7.49 11.28
CA LEU A 82 -9.89 7.08 12.26
C LEU A 82 -9.80 7.87 13.57
N HIS A 83 -8.59 8.22 14.00
CA HIS A 83 -8.37 9.06 15.17
C HIS A 83 -8.59 10.56 14.89
N ALA A 84 -8.37 11.01 13.66
CA ALA A 84 -8.53 12.41 13.28
C ALA A 84 -10.01 12.85 13.22
N GLU A 85 -10.94 11.92 12.96
CA GLU A 85 -12.38 12.18 12.92
C GLU A 85 -12.94 12.74 14.24
N PRO A 86 -12.79 12.07 15.40
CA PRO A 86 -13.25 12.63 16.68
C PRO A 86 -12.47 13.87 17.11
N ALA A 87 -11.26 14.09 16.59
CA ALA A 87 -10.44 15.26 16.90
C ALA A 87 -10.76 16.49 16.00
N GLY A 88 -11.70 16.38 15.06
CA GLY A 88 -12.00 17.46 14.11
C GLY A 88 -10.89 17.75 13.10
N ALA A 89 -9.92 16.85 12.96
CA ALA A 89 -8.73 17.00 12.12
C ALA A 89 -8.82 16.23 10.77
N LEU A 90 -9.99 15.65 10.47
CA LEU A 90 -10.20 14.79 9.30
C LEU A 90 -9.89 15.48 7.97
N ALA A 91 -10.26 16.76 7.83
CA ALA A 91 -10.02 17.54 6.62
C ALA A 91 -8.51 17.73 6.34
N ALA A 92 -7.74 18.05 7.38
CA ALA A 92 -6.29 18.20 7.27
C ALA A 92 -5.61 16.85 6.95
N TRP A 93 -6.04 15.77 7.60
CA TRP A 93 -5.57 14.42 7.29
C TRP A 93 -5.86 14.05 5.82
N HIS A 94 -7.08 14.29 5.33
CA HIS A 94 -7.48 13.95 3.97
C HIS A 94 -6.71 14.76 2.90
N ALA A 95 -6.45 16.05 3.17
CA ALA A 95 -5.65 16.90 2.30
C ALA A 95 -4.22 16.37 2.15
N ASP A 96 -3.64 15.81 3.22
CA ASP A 96 -2.25 15.37 3.26
C ASP A 96 -2.04 13.90 2.84
N LEU A 97 -3.10 13.09 2.89
CA LEU A 97 -3.06 11.64 2.66
C LEU A 97 -2.41 11.26 1.31
N GLY A 98 -2.80 11.92 0.22
CA GLY A 98 -2.28 11.61 -1.12
C GLY A 98 -0.79 11.88 -1.25
N ARG A 99 -0.29 12.97 -0.64
CA ARG A 99 1.13 13.32 -0.61
C ARG A 99 1.92 12.28 0.20
N ARG A 100 1.47 11.97 1.42
CA ARG A 100 2.11 10.99 2.30
C ARG A 100 2.16 9.59 1.70
N LEU A 101 1.08 9.15 1.03
CA LEU A 101 1.04 7.86 0.33
C LEU A 101 2.05 7.83 -0.82
N ARG A 102 2.13 8.90 -1.62
CA ARG A 102 3.11 8.98 -2.70
C ARG A 102 4.54 8.96 -2.17
N GLU A 103 4.84 9.71 -1.11
CA GLU A 103 6.16 9.74 -0.47
C GLU A 103 6.54 8.36 0.07
N LEU A 104 5.62 7.68 0.76
CA LEU A 104 5.83 6.33 1.26
C LEU A 104 6.17 5.35 0.13
N LEU A 105 5.43 5.42 -0.99
CA LEU A 105 5.64 4.52 -2.12
C LEU A 105 6.88 4.91 -2.94
N ALA A 106 7.28 6.18 -2.96
CA ALA A 106 8.50 6.64 -3.61
C ALA A 106 9.77 6.27 -2.85
N ASP A 107 9.70 6.08 -1.52
CA ASP A 107 10.86 5.71 -0.71
C ASP A 107 11.43 4.35 -1.18
N PRO A 108 12.72 4.27 -1.57
CA PRO A 108 13.36 3.00 -1.92
C PRO A 108 13.24 1.92 -0.83
N ARG A 109 13.20 2.33 0.44
CA ARG A 109 13.07 1.44 1.60
C ARG A 109 11.68 0.80 1.70
N SER A 110 10.70 1.28 0.94
CA SER A 110 9.39 0.64 0.86
C SER A 110 9.39 -0.62 0.01
N THR A 111 10.50 -0.94 -0.68
CA THR A 111 10.68 -2.19 -1.43
C THR A 111 11.55 -3.19 -0.66
N GLY A 112 11.21 -4.48 -0.78
CA GLY A 112 12.05 -5.58 -0.30
C GLY A 112 11.93 -5.92 1.20
N ARG A 113 12.79 -6.84 1.66
CA ARG A 113 12.97 -7.19 3.09
C ARG A 113 13.79 -6.08 3.74
N GLN A 114 13.13 -5.16 4.43
CA GLN A 114 13.83 -4.28 5.38
C GLN A 114 14.56 -5.12 6.42
N ALA A 115 15.76 -4.65 6.81
CA ALA A 115 16.58 -5.31 7.82
C ALA A 115 15.89 -5.37 9.21
N ASP A 116 14.96 -4.44 9.48
CA ASP A 116 14.25 -4.41 10.76
C ASP A 116 12.78 -3.96 10.61
N PRO A 117 11.85 -4.88 10.29
CA PRO A 117 10.42 -4.57 10.16
C PRO A 117 9.70 -4.40 11.50
N TRP A 118 10.39 -4.59 12.64
CA TRP A 118 9.74 -4.64 13.96
C TRP A 118 9.30 -3.26 14.44
N GLN A 119 10.05 -2.20 14.15
CA GLN A 119 9.69 -0.84 14.56
C GLN A 119 8.34 -0.37 13.95
N PRO A 120 8.10 -0.48 12.63
CA PRO A 120 6.79 -0.17 12.04
C PRO A 120 5.64 -0.99 12.61
N LEU A 121 5.87 -2.27 12.94
CA LEU A 121 4.85 -3.15 13.49
C LEU A 121 4.49 -2.80 14.93
N ALA A 122 5.49 -2.49 15.77
CA ALA A 122 5.26 -2.04 17.15
C ALA A 122 4.51 -0.71 17.18
N GLU A 123 4.86 0.21 16.28
CA GLU A 123 4.15 1.48 16.12
C GLU A 123 2.69 1.29 15.67
N LEU A 124 2.46 0.39 14.70
CA LEU A 124 1.12 0.01 14.25
C LEU A 124 0.28 -0.56 15.39
N GLN A 125 0.86 -1.46 16.19
CA GLN A 125 0.20 -2.08 17.34
C GLN A 125 -0.18 -1.05 18.40
N ARG A 126 0.76 -0.16 18.75
CA ARG A 126 0.50 0.96 19.68
C ARG A 126 -0.66 1.81 19.17
N ARG A 127 -0.64 2.18 17.89
CA ARG A 127 -1.69 3.02 17.31
C ARG A 127 -3.05 2.33 17.25
N ALA A 128 -3.09 1.04 16.93
CA ALA A 128 -4.32 0.24 16.98
C ALA A 128 -4.90 0.20 18.39
N HIS A 129 -4.05 0.11 19.42
CA HIS A 129 -4.49 0.17 20.82
C HIS A 129 -5.06 1.54 21.20
N GLU A 130 -4.43 2.62 20.77
CA GLU A 130 -4.93 3.99 20.98
C GLU A 130 -6.32 4.19 20.35
N VAL A 131 -6.51 3.74 19.10
CA VAL A 131 -7.81 3.79 18.41
C VAL A 131 -8.86 2.96 19.14
N LEU A 132 -8.56 1.73 19.56
CA LEU A 132 -9.46 0.90 20.36
C LEU A 132 -9.89 1.60 21.65
N THR A 133 -8.95 2.25 22.32
CA THR A 133 -9.20 2.95 23.59
C THR A 133 -10.09 4.18 23.36
N ALA A 134 -9.84 4.93 22.28
CA ALA A 134 -10.64 6.09 21.91
C ALA A 134 -12.08 5.72 21.53
N VAL A 135 -12.27 4.61 20.80
CA VAL A 135 -13.59 4.09 20.42
C VAL A 135 -14.34 3.55 21.64
N ALA A 136 -13.69 2.73 22.48
CA ALA A 136 -14.30 2.22 23.72
C ALA A 136 -14.64 3.33 24.74
N GLY A 137 -13.91 4.45 24.71
CA GLY A 137 -14.22 5.65 25.49
C GLY A 137 -15.52 6.32 25.04
N HIS A 138 -15.80 6.32 23.73
CA HIS A 138 -17.02 6.91 23.16
C HIS A 138 -18.27 6.05 23.40
N ASP A 139 -18.15 4.73 23.37
CA ASP A 139 -19.31 3.83 23.59
C ASP A 139 -19.93 3.99 24.99
N ARG A 140 -19.14 4.40 25.99
CA ARG A 140 -19.63 4.71 27.34
C ARG A 140 -20.52 5.96 27.40
N SER A 141 -20.54 6.80 26.36
CA SER A 141 -21.45 7.93 26.24
C SER A 141 -22.77 7.60 25.50
N GLY A 142 -23.03 6.32 25.22
CA GLY A 142 -24.38 5.80 24.93
C GLY A 142 -24.94 6.03 23.53
N THR A 143 -24.15 6.46 22.55
CA THR A 143 -24.66 6.84 21.21
C THR A 143 -23.97 6.17 20.02
N ALA A 144 -22.98 5.31 20.25
CA ALA A 144 -22.28 4.63 19.19
C ALA A 144 -21.75 3.27 19.64
N GLY A 145 -21.29 2.48 18.68
CA GLY A 145 -20.90 1.09 18.86
C GLY A 145 -20.68 0.49 17.47
N PRO A 146 -20.79 -0.83 17.27
CA PRO A 146 -20.19 -1.51 16.12
C PRO A 146 -20.49 -0.91 14.74
N TRP A 147 -21.69 -0.38 14.53
CA TRP A 147 -22.13 0.29 13.29
C TRP A 147 -21.32 1.55 12.97
N LEU A 148 -20.96 2.34 13.99
CA LEU A 148 -20.17 3.56 13.81
C LEU A 148 -18.78 3.21 13.31
N LEU A 149 -18.18 2.14 13.83
CA LEU A 149 -16.86 1.70 13.40
C LEU A 149 -16.87 1.26 11.94
N VAL A 150 -17.89 0.51 11.50
CA VAL A 150 -18.09 0.14 10.09
C VAL A 150 -18.26 1.39 9.21
N ALA A 151 -19.09 2.35 9.63
CA ALA A 151 -19.27 3.61 8.89
C ALA A 151 -17.96 4.40 8.75
N ARG A 152 -17.14 4.43 9.80
CA ARG A 152 -15.81 5.08 9.77
C ARG A 152 -14.84 4.38 8.80
N PHE A 153 -14.88 3.05 8.69
CA PHE A 153 -14.11 2.32 7.69
C PHE A 153 -14.57 2.61 6.26
N ALA A 154 -15.87 2.78 6.02
CA ALA A 154 -16.38 3.18 4.71
C ALA A 154 -15.90 4.61 4.31
N LEU A 155 -15.88 5.54 5.27
CA LEU A 155 -15.32 6.89 5.05
C LEU A 155 -13.82 6.85 4.76
N LEU A 156 -13.08 6.01 5.48
CA LEU A 156 -11.66 5.77 5.23
C LEU A 156 -11.44 5.22 3.81
N GLU A 157 -12.22 4.24 3.39
CA GLU A 157 -12.15 3.66 2.05
C GLU A 157 -12.38 4.71 0.96
N ASP A 158 -13.43 5.53 1.07
CA ASP A 158 -13.71 6.59 0.10
C ASP A 158 -12.59 7.65 0.09
N ALA A 159 -12.08 8.03 1.25
CA ALA A 159 -10.97 8.97 1.39
C ALA A 159 -9.67 8.46 0.74
N VAL A 160 -9.32 7.19 0.96
CA VAL A 160 -8.14 6.55 0.36
C VAL A 160 -8.33 6.43 -1.15
N SER A 161 -9.49 5.95 -1.61
CA SER A 161 -9.83 5.86 -3.04
C SER A 161 -9.77 7.22 -3.73
N GLY A 162 -10.34 8.25 -3.10
CA GLY A 162 -10.26 9.64 -3.56
C GLY A 162 -8.83 10.16 -3.64
N ALA A 163 -8.01 9.90 -2.62
CA ALA A 163 -6.61 10.31 -2.59
C ALA A 163 -5.79 9.63 -3.70
N LEU A 164 -5.97 8.33 -3.92
CA LEU A 164 -5.28 7.58 -4.97
C LEU A 164 -5.70 8.04 -6.39
N ARG A 165 -6.98 8.35 -6.61
CA ARG A 165 -7.45 8.90 -7.87
C ARG A 165 -6.80 10.26 -8.19
N ARG A 166 -6.62 11.12 -7.17
CA ARG A 166 -5.90 12.41 -7.32
C ARG A 166 -4.42 12.25 -7.63
N THR A 167 -3.83 11.07 -7.37
CA THR A 167 -2.43 10.79 -7.69
C THR A 167 -2.20 10.13 -9.04
N ALA A 168 -3.23 10.07 -9.90
CA ALA A 168 -3.24 9.44 -11.23
C ALA A 168 -3.24 7.90 -11.22
N VAL A 169 -3.68 7.27 -10.13
CA VAL A 169 -3.91 5.82 -10.07
C VAL A 169 -5.24 5.49 -10.78
N PRO A 170 -5.29 4.45 -11.63
CA PRO A 170 -6.54 4.02 -12.27
C PRO A 170 -7.65 3.76 -11.25
N ALA A 171 -8.88 4.16 -11.56
CA ALA A 171 -10.00 4.12 -10.62
C ALA A 171 -10.27 2.72 -10.02
N GLY A 172 -10.19 1.66 -10.85
CA GLY A 172 -10.35 0.29 -10.37
C GLY A 172 -9.23 -0.15 -9.42
N ALA A 173 -7.98 0.21 -9.70
CA ALA A 173 -6.85 -0.08 -8.81
C ALA A 173 -6.90 0.74 -7.52
N ALA A 174 -7.37 1.99 -7.59
CA ALA A 174 -7.58 2.84 -6.43
C ALA A 174 -8.66 2.29 -5.50
N ALA A 175 -9.81 1.87 -6.05
CA ALA A 175 -10.90 1.26 -5.29
C ALA A 175 -10.49 -0.07 -4.64
N ALA A 176 -9.87 -0.98 -5.42
CA ALA A 176 -9.40 -2.26 -4.90
C ALA A 176 -8.31 -2.13 -3.82
N CYS A 177 -7.41 -1.14 -3.98
CA CYS A 177 -6.42 -0.85 -2.95
C CYS A 177 -7.06 -0.26 -1.69
N ALA A 178 -8.01 0.66 -1.84
CA ALA A 178 -8.70 1.28 -0.72
C ALA A 178 -9.51 0.25 0.09
N SER A 179 -10.28 -0.61 -0.58
CA SER A 179 -11.05 -1.67 0.08
C SER A 179 -10.13 -2.69 0.76
N GLY A 180 -9.03 -3.07 0.11
CA GLY A 180 -8.01 -3.93 0.69
C GLY A 180 -7.33 -3.34 1.93
N LEU A 181 -7.02 -2.04 1.91
CA LEU A 181 -6.45 -1.32 3.07
C LEU A 181 -7.47 -1.19 4.21
N ALA A 182 -8.73 -0.88 3.89
CA ALA A 182 -9.81 -0.82 4.86
C ALA A 182 -10.03 -2.20 5.52
N ALA A 183 -10.03 -3.28 4.74
CA ALA A 183 -10.16 -4.64 5.25
C ALA A 183 -8.95 -5.06 6.12
N ALA A 184 -7.73 -4.76 5.67
CA ALA A 184 -6.52 -5.02 6.45
C ALA A 184 -6.54 -4.24 7.79
N ALA A 185 -6.93 -2.96 7.77
CA ALA A 185 -7.07 -2.17 8.99
C ALA A 185 -8.21 -2.68 9.89
N GLY A 186 -9.35 -3.06 9.32
CA GLY A 186 -10.49 -3.65 10.03
C GLY A 186 -10.15 -4.97 10.73
N SER A 187 -9.30 -5.79 10.12
CA SER A 187 -8.86 -7.06 10.71
C SER A 187 -8.13 -6.90 12.05
N LEU A 188 -7.45 -5.76 12.27
CA LEU A 188 -6.81 -5.44 13.55
C LEU A 188 -7.82 -5.31 14.71
N PHE A 189 -9.08 -5.03 14.38
CA PHE A 189 -10.20 -4.88 15.30
C PHE A 189 -11.16 -6.07 15.25
N GLY A 190 -10.79 -7.15 14.54
CA GLY A 190 -11.65 -8.34 14.37
C GLY A 190 -12.82 -8.14 13.41
N LEU A 191 -12.78 -7.12 12.55
CA LEU A 191 -13.81 -6.90 11.53
C LEU A 191 -13.49 -7.68 10.26
N ALA A 192 -14.47 -8.44 9.76
CA ALA A 192 -14.42 -9.05 8.44
C ALA A 192 -15.07 -8.11 7.42
N LEU A 193 -14.31 -7.13 6.94
CA LEU A 193 -14.75 -6.28 5.84
C LEU A 193 -14.50 -7.01 4.51
N ALA A 194 -15.48 -6.96 3.60
CA ALA A 194 -15.35 -7.61 2.30
C ALA A 194 -14.19 -6.95 1.53
N SER A 195 -13.14 -7.73 1.24
CA SER A 195 -12.16 -7.38 0.22
C SER A 195 -12.60 -8.07 -1.06
N GLU A 196 -13.08 -7.31 -2.04
CA GLU A 196 -13.36 -7.90 -3.35
C GLU A 196 -12.04 -8.39 -3.96
N PRO A 197 -11.97 -9.67 -4.41
CA PRO A 197 -10.78 -10.16 -5.08
C PRO A 197 -10.62 -9.45 -6.42
N VAL A 198 -9.45 -8.85 -6.63
CA VAL A 198 -9.03 -8.36 -7.95
C VAL A 198 -9.02 -9.55 -8.91
N SER A 199 -10.01 -9.63 -9.80
CA SER A 199 -9.98 -10.55 -10.91
C SER A 199 -8.85 -10.14 -11.87
N PRO A 200 -7.91 -11.03 -12.20
CA PRO A 200 -6.97 -10.78 -13.29
C PRO A 200 -7.73 -10.89 -14.61
N GLY A 201 -7.94 -9.75 -15.27
CA GLY A 201 -8.37 -9.68 -16.67
C GLY A 201 -7.19 -9.68 -17.62
#